data_AF-A0A2E9VRC0-F1
#
_entry.id   AF-A0A2E9VRC0-F1
#
_cell.length_a   1.000
_cell.length_b   1.000
_cell.length_c   1.000
_cell.angle_alpha   90.00
_cell.angle_beta   90.00
_cell.angle_gamma   90.00
#
_symmetry.space_group_name_H-M   'P 1'
#
loop_
_entity.id
_entity.type
_entity.pdbx_description
1 polymer ?
#
loop_
_entity_poly.entity_id
_entity_poly.type
_entity_poly.pdbx_seq_one_letter_code
_entity_poly.pdbx_strand_id
1 'polypeptide(L)'
;MNWIMSVRGLSLGLLVTAAVGLAGCSNSETASEPAESQPVAATEVDHSHGGWWCVEHGVPEGECPRCDKSLVAEFKEKGDWCEEHNRPESQCFICGPKRAEKFVAQYEAKTGRKPPEPTE
;
A
#
# COMPACT_ATOMS: atom_id res chain seq x y z
N MET A 1 18.81 22.50 22.02
CA MET A 1 18.74 23.00 23.40
C MET A 1 17.51 23.87 23.57
N ASN A 2 16.61 23.40 24.46
CA ASN A 2 15.65 24.18 25.27
C ASN A 2 14.36 24.60 24.53
N TRP A 3 13.23 23.89 24.68
CA TRP A 3 12.22 23.96 25.77
C TRP A 3 11.50 25.31 25.88
N ILE A 4 10.18 25.28 25.64
CA ILE A 4 9.09 26.13 26.22
C ILE A 4 7.79 25.58 25.58
N MET A 5 7.05 24.66 26.19
CA MET A 5 5.94 24.90 27.15
C MET A 5 5.05 26.09 26.79
N SER A 6 3.91 25.82 26.16
CA SER A 6 2.71 26.65 26.29
C SER A 6 1.53 25.76 26.67
N VAL A 7 1.40 25.54 27.97
CA VAL A 7 0.21 24.98 28.61
C VAL A 7 -0.65 26.19 28.98
N ARG A 8 -1.73 26.45 28.24
CA ARG A 8 -2.77 27.42 28.62
C ARG A 8 -4.13 26.86 28.24
N GLY A 9 -4.93 26.53 29.24
CA GLY A 9 -6.33 26.18 29.03
C GLY A 9 -6.88 25.22 30.07
N LEU A 10 -6.83 25.63 31.35
CA LEU A 10 -7.70 25.07 32.38
C LEU A 10 -9.17 25.26 31.94
N SER A 11 -9.86 24.17 31.68
CA SER A 11 -11.32 24.12 31.73
C SER A 11 -11.71 22.89 32.55
N LEU A 12 -11.91 23.14 33.85
CA LEU A 12 -12.56 22.24 34.81
C LEU A 12 -14.08 22.20 34.51
N GLY A 13 -14.67 21.01 34.58
CA GLY A 13 -16.12 20.77 34.52
C GLY A 13 -16.39 19.29 34.25
N LEU A 14 -16.08 18.38 35.18
CA LEU A 14 -16.87 17.97 36.35
C LEU A 14 -18.10 17.08 35.99
N LEU A 15 -17.97 15.78 36.33
CA LEU A 15 -19.01 14.80 36.72
C LEU A 15 -20.04 14.38 35.65
N VAL A 16 -20.35 13.09 35.44
CA VAL A 16 -20.91 12.15 36.43
C VAL A 16 -20.60 10.69 36.02
N THR A 17 -20.29 9.89 37.03
CA THR A 17 -20.10 8.44 37.07
C THR A 17 -21.37 7.63 36.81
N ALA A 18 -21.27 6.49 36.13
CA ALA A 18 -22.19 5.36 36.31
C ALA A 18 -21.41 4.03 36.29
N ALA A 19 -21.38 3.37 37.45
CA ALA A 19 -20.97 1.98 37.64
C ALA A 19 -22.03 1.03 37.02
N VAL A 20 -21.71 -0.18 36.57
CA VAL A 20 -21.83 -1.50 37.27
C VAL A 20 -21.84 -2.53 36.11
N GLY A 21 -21.24 -3.73 36.13
CA GLY A 21 -20.64 -4.51 37.21
C GLY A 21 -19.93 -5.77 36.68
N LEU A 22 -19.39 -6.53 37.64
CA LEU A 22 -18.69 -7.81 37.45
C LEU A 22 -19.66 -8.97 37.74
N ALA A 23 -19.76 -9.94 36.83
CA ALA A 23 -20.25 -11.28 37.12
C ALA A 23 -19.45 -12.30 36.28
N GLY A 24 -18.87 -13.29 36.96
CA GLY A 24 -17.98 -14.32 36.41
C GLY A 24 -18.68 -15.61 35.92
N CYS A 25 -17.85 -16.48 35.36
CA CYS A 25 -18.04 -17.69 34.55
C CYS A 25 -18.92 -18.85 35.10
N SER A 26 -19.53 -19.67 34.20
CA SER A 26 -18.99 -20.99 33.79
C SER A 26 -19.94 -21.81 32.89
N ASN A 27 -19.33 -22.57 31.96
CA ASN A 27 -19.80 -23.63 31.03
C ASN A 27 -20.39 -23.19 29.68
N SER A 28 -20.13 -23.81 28.54
CA SER A 28 -19.02 -24.58 27.91
C SER A 28 -19.51 -24.86 26.47
N GLU A 29 -18.58 -25.00 25.52
CA GLU A 29 -18.74 -25.55 24.15
C GLU A 29 -19.07 -24.57 22.99
N THR A 30 -17.99 -24.28 22.25
CA THR A 30 -17.90 -24.39 20.78
C THR A 30 -18.65 -23.37 19.92
N ALA A 31 -17.92 -22.37 19.42
CA ALA A 31 -17.61 -22.23 17.99
C ALA A 31 -16.96 -20.87 17.70
N SER A 32 -15.79 -20.93 17.07
CA SER A 32 -15.19 -19.90 16.22
C SER A 32 -14.75 -18.60 16.90
N GLU A 33 -13.48 -18.59 17.29
CA GLU A 33 -12.64 -17.39 17.33
C GLU A 33 -12.74 -16.64 15.98
N PRO A 34 -13.07 -15.34 15.94
CA PRO A 34 -12.40 -14.45 15.02
C PRO A 34 -11.05 -14.14 15.66
N ALA A 35 -10.02 -14.83 15.18
CA ALA A 35 -8.65 -14.51 15.47
C ALA A 35 -8.43 -13.00 15.29
N GLU A 36 -8.07 -12.37 16.40
CA GLU A 36 -6.94 -11.47 16.52
C GLU A 36 -6.49 -10.83 15.19
N SER A 37 -6.80 -9.54 15.07
CA SER A 37 -6.23 -8.64 14.08
C SER A 37 -4.71 -8.64 14.20
N GLN A 38 -4.06 -9.53 13.47
CA GLN A 38 -2.65 -9.41 13.12
C GLN A 38 -2.53 -8.39 12.00
N PRO A 39 -1.67 -7.36 12.11
CA PRO A 39 -1.20 -6.66 10.93
C PRO A 39 -0.32 -7.65 10.17
N VAL A 40 -0.91 -8.36 9.20
CA VAL A 40 -0.12 -9.08 8.20
C VAL A 40 0.77 -8.04 7.52
N ALA A 41 2.05 -8.09 7.91
CA ALA A 41 3.11 -7.40 7.23
C ALA A 41 3.01 -7.76 5.75
N ALA A 42 2.89 -6.73 4.91
CA ALA A 42 2.87 -6.83 3.47
C ALA A 42 4.14 -7.52 2.95
N THR A 43 4.12 -8.86 2.86
CA THR A 43 5.26 -9.64 2.32
C THR A 43 4.82 -10.87 1.54
N GLU A 44 3.53 -11.09 1.39
CA GLU A 44 3.01 -12.06 0.42
C GLU A 44 2.89 -11.31 -0.89
N VAL A 45 3.87 -11.52 -1.77
CA VAL A 45 3.81 -10.95 -3.12
C VAL A 45 2.76 -11.76 -3.87
N ASP A 46 1.51 -11.33 -3.77
CA ASP A 46 0.41 -11.87 -4.56
C ASP A 46 0.72 -11.60 -6.04
N HIS A 47 0.95 -12.68 -6.79
CA HIS A 47 1.14 -12.61 -8.25
C HIS A 47 -0.21 -12.56 -8.98
N SER A 48 -1.31 -12.49 -8.23
CA SER A 48 -2.62 -12.20 -8.81
C SER A 48 -2.72 -10.69 -9.07
N HIS A 49 -3.40 -10.28 -10.14
CA HIS A 49 -3.74 -8.88 -10.43
C HIS A 49 -4.73 -8.25 -9.41
N GLY A 50 -4.87 -8.84 -8.21
CA GLY A 50 -5.64 -8.30 -7.09
C GLY A 50 -4.83 -7.39 -6.17
N GLY A 51 -3.50 -7.40 -6.30
CA GLY A 51 -2.59 -6.53 -5.56
C GLY A 51 -2.50 -5.11 -6.09
N TRP A 52 -1.73 -4.25 -5.40
CA TRP A 52 -1.46 -2.89 -5.86
C TRP A 52 -0.27 -2.81 -6.83
N TRP A 53 0.58 -3.83 -6.87
CA TRP A 53 1.85 -3.87 -7.59
C TRP A 53 1.85 -4.99 -8.60
N CYS A 54 2.18 -4.68 -9.85
CA CYS A 54 2.35 -5.66 -10.90
C CYS A 54 3.77 -6.22 -10.82
N VAL A 55 3.89 -7.46 -10.35
CA VAL A 55 5.20 -8.13 -10.27
C VAL A 55 5.78 -8.31 -11.65
N GLU A 56 4.96 -8.69 -12.64
CA GLU A 56 5.44 -9.01 -13.99
C GLU A 56 6.10 -7.80 -14.65
N HIS A 57 5.50 -6.62 -14.51
CA HIS A 57 5.92 -5.42 -15.23
C HIS A 57 6.64 -4.37 -14.38
N GLY A 58 6.77 -4.58 -13.08
CA GLY A 58 7.55 -3.71 -12.18
C GLY A 58 6.96 -2.31 -11.99
N VAL A 59 5.64 -2.18 -12.06
CA VAL A 59 4.91 -0.91 -11.90
C VAL A 59 3.64 -1.11 -11.07
N PRO A 60 3.02 -0.06 -10.51
CA PRO A 60 1.72 -0.19 -9.85
C PRO A 60 0.65 -0.74 -10.82
N GLU A 61 -0.22 -1.63 -10.36
CA GLU A 61 -1.25 -2.27 -11.21
C GLU A 61 -2.15 -1.23 -11.90
N GLY A 62 -2.58 -0.20 -11.15
CA GLY A 62 -3.40 0.89 -11.69
C GLY A 62 -2.68 1.83 -12.67
N GLU A 63 -1.37 1.66 -12.86
CA GLU A 63 -0.56 2.42 -13.81
C GLU A 63 0.05 1.50 -14.89
N CYS A 64 -0.35 0.22 -14.95
CA CYS A 64 0.25 -0.79 -15.82
C CYS A 64 -0.57 -0.99 -17.12
N PRO A 65 -0.24 -0.32 -18.25
CA PRO A 65 -0.93 -0.53 -19.52
C PRO A 65 -0.67 -1.89 -20.16
N ARG A 66 0.25 -2.67 -19.58
CA ARG A 66 0.46 -4.05 -19.99
C ARG A 66 -0.67 -4.95 -19.48
N CYS A 67 -1.14 -4.70 -18.25
CA CYS A 67 -2.29 -5.37 -17.63
C CYS A 67 -3.61 -4.69 -17.98
N ASP A 68 -3.70 -3.35 -17.93
CA ASP A 68 -4.89 -2.58 -18.29
C ASP A 68 -4.71 -1.81 -19.61
N LYS A 69 -5.22 -2.39 -20.71
CA LYS A 69 -5.12 -1.77 -22.05
C LYS A 69 -5.88 -0.45 -22.18
N SER A 70 -6.80 -0.12 -21.26
CA SER A 70 -7.52 1.15 -21.30
C SER A 70 -6.58 2.35 -21.10
N LEU A 71 -5.46 2.17 -20.41
CA LEU A 71 -4.45 3.21 -20.15
C LEU A 71 -3.60 3.56 -21.39
N VAL A 72 -3.55 2.69 -22.41
CA VAL A 72 -2.65 2.84 -23.57
C VAL A 72 -2.94 4.12 -24.35
N ALA A 73 -4.21 4.45 -24.56
CA ALA A 73 -4.60 5.64 -25.31
C ALA A 73 -4.03 6.91 -24.65
N GLU A 74 -4.17 7.03 -23.33
CA GLU A 74 -3.71 8.18 -22.57
C GLU A 74 -2.18 8.37 -22.68
N PHE A 75 -1.40 7.29 -22.55
CA PHE A 75 0.05 7.36 -22.71
C PHE A 75 0.48 7.77 -24.12
N LYS A 76 -0.21 7.26 -25.15
CA LYS A 76 0.03 7.67 -26.55
C LYS A 76 -0.33 9.13 -26.80
N GLU A 77 -1.46 9.60 -26.29
CA GLU A 77 -1.88 11.00 -26.40
C GLU A 77 -0.89 11.96 -25.70
N LYS A 78 -0.30 11.52 -24.58
CA LYS A 78 0.76 12.25 -23.88
C LYS A 78 2.12 12.21 -24.59
N GLY A 79 2.26 11.44 -25.68
CA GLY A 79 3.53 11.19 -26.35
C GLY A 79 4.50 10.32 -25.54
N ASP A 80 4.02 9.69 -24.47
CA ASP A 80 4.81 8.80 -23.61
C ASP A 80 4.68 7.36 -24.11
N TRP A 81 5.17 7.08 -25.31
CA TRP A 81 5.02 5.76 -25.94
C TRP A 81 6.29 5.31 -26.65
N CYS A 82 6.75 4.11 -26.29
CA CYS A 82 7.85 3.43 -26.97
C CYS A 82 7.28 2.43 -28.00
N GLU A 83 7.40 2.76 -29.28
CA GLU A 83 6.87 1.93 -30.38
C GLU A 83 7.59 0.57 -30.51
N GLU A 84 8.92 0.52 -30.30
CA GLU A 84 9.68 -0.73 -30.38
C GLU A 84 9.19 -1.79 -29.38
N HIS A 85 8.78 -1.36 -28.18
CA HIS A 85 8.44 -2.26 -27.07
C HIS A 85 6.96 -2.22 -26.67
N ASN A 86 6.13 -1.47 -27.40
CA ASN A 86 4.68 -1.39 -27.20
C ASN A 86 4.27 -1.15 -25.74
N ARG A 87 4.89 -0.14 -25.12
CA ARG A 87 4.63 0.27 -23.73
C ARG A 87 4.98 1.75 -23.53
N PRO A 88 4.55 2.39 -22.44
CA PRO A 88 4.91 3.77 -22.20
C PRO A 88 6.41 3.96 -22.15
N GLU A 89 6.90 5.07 -22.70
CA GLU A 89 8.34 5.33 -22.68
C GLU A 89 8.86 5.44 -21.24
N SER A 90 8.11 6.07 -20.35
CA SER A 90 8.36 6.17 -18.91
C SER A 90 8.41 4.82 -18.19
N GLN A 91 7.80 3.79 -18.76
CA GLN A 91 7.80 2.41 -18.25
C GLN A 91 8.70 1.49 -19.09
N CYS A 92 9.46 2.05 -20.05
CA CYS A 92 10.31 1.26 -20.92
C CYS A 92 11.71 1.04 -20.33
N PHE A 93 11.83 0.01 -19.51
CA PHE A 93 13.09 -0.38 -18.84
C PHE A 93 14.13 -1.02 -19.76
N ILE A 94 13.72 -1.49 -20.95
CA ILE A 94 14.62 -2.02 -22.00
C ILE A 94 15.37 -0.85 -22.65
N CYS A 95 14.66 0.20 -23.07
CA CYS A 95 15.30 1.40 -23.62
C CYS A 95 15.97 2.27 -22.55
N GLY A 96 15.52 2.18 -21.30
CA GLY A 96 16.06 2.99 -20.20
C GLY A 96 15.89 2.30 -18.85
N PRO A 97 16.85 1.44 -18.43
CA PRO A 97 16.77 0.70 -17.17
C PRO A 97 16.59 1.60 -15.95
N LYS A 98 17.16 2.80 -15.97
CA LYS A 98 17.02 3.80 -14.89
C LYS A 98 15.59 4.27 -14.65
N ARG A 99 14.69 4.11 -15.61
CA ARG A 99 13.28 4.48 -15.44
C ARG A 99 12.60 3.63 -14.35
N ALA A 100 13.11 2.43 -14.08
CA ALA A 100 12.64 1.58 -13.00
C ALA A 100 12.88 2.20 -11.60
N GLU A 101 13.88 3.06 -11.44
CA GLU A 101 14.26 3.65 -10.15
C GLU A 101 13.10 4.43 -9.51
N LYS A 102 12.28 5.12 -10.32
CA LYS A 102 11.07 5.82 -9.84
C LYS A 102 10.10 4.85 -9.17
N PHE A 103 9.83 3.72 -9.82
CA PHE A 103 8.87 2.72 -9.34
C PHE A 103 9.42 1.94 -8.15
N VAL A 104 10.72 1.65 -8.14
CA VAL A 104 11.43 1.09 -6.98
C VAL A 104 11.30 2.01 -5.77
N ALA A 105 11.57 3.30 -5.92
CA ALA A 105 11.45 4.28 -4.84
C ALA A 105 9.99 4.38 -4.34
N GLN A 106 9.01 4.34 -5.24
CA GLN A 106 7.58 4.34 -4.89
C GLN A 106 7.21 3.09 -4.07
N TYR A 107 7.69 1.91 -4.48
CA TYR A 107 7.47 0.66 -3.75
C TYR A 107 8.14 0.66 -2.38
N GLU A 108 9.41 1.08 -2.29
CA GLU A 108 10.14 1.20 -1.04
C GLU A 108 9.47 2.20 -0.09
N ALA A 109 9.00 3.34 -0.60
CA ALA A 109 8.29 4.33 0.21
C ALA A 109 6.98 3.78 0.79
N LYS A 110 6.29 2.89 0.08
CA LYS A 110 5.02 2.30 0.53
C LYS A 110 5.20 1.10 1.45
N THR A 111 6.21 0.26 1.20
CA THR A 111 6.35 -1.07 1.83
C THR A 111 7.53 -1.15 2.79
N GLY A 112 8.48 -0.22 2.72
CA GLY A 112 9.74 -0.27 3.46
C GLY A 112 10.73 -1.33 2.94
N ARG A 113 10.46 -1.96 1.79
CA ARG A 113 11.30 -3.01 1.19
C ARG A 113 11.49 -2.75 -0.30
N LYS A 114 12.50 -3.37 -0.92
CA LYS A 114 12.65 -3.37 -2.38
C LYS A 114 11.54 -4.17 -3.05
N PRO A 115 11.08 -3.74 -4.24
CA PRO A 115 10.14 -4.54 -5.02
C PRO A 115 10.79 -5.87 -5.44
N PRO A 116 9.97 -6.91 -5.69
CA PRO A 116 10.43 -8.09 -6.40
C PRO A 116 10.97 -7.71 -7.78
N GLU A 117 11.90 -8.50 -8.31
CA GLU A 117 12.38 -8.30 -9.68
C GLU A 117 11.26 -8.56 -10.69
N PRO A 118 11.09 -7.69 -11.71
CA PRO A 118 10.12 -7.92 -12.77
C PRO A 118 10.39 -9.21 -13.53
N THR A 119 9.34 -9.94 -13.88
CA THR A 119 9.48 -11.21 -14.60
C THR A 119 9.38 -11.06 -16.12
N GLU A 120 9.01 -9.88 -16.64
CA GLU A 120 8.89 -9.58 -18.08
C GLU A 120 9.55 -8.26 -18.54
#